data_AF-A0AAD6K351-F1
#
_entry.id   AF-A0AAD6K351-F1
#
_cell.length_a   1.000
_cell.length_b   1.000
_cell.length_c   1.000
_cell.angle_alpha   90.00
_cell.angle_beta   90.00
_cell.angle_gamma   90.00
#
_symmetry.space_group_name_H-M   'P 1'
#
loop_
_entity.id
_entity.type
_entity.pdbx_description
1 polymer ?
#
loop_
_entity_poly.entity_id
_entity_poly.type
_entity_poly.pdbx_seq_one_letter_code
_entity_poly.pdbx_strand_id
1 'polypeptide(L)'
;MSRYDSRSGDPTSYRDRKSGSGFGGASSYGGGSARPSSERREYVRGESPAKSDLDGLTPFEKNFHVESPAVAAMSEREVEEYRQRREITVDGRDIPKPVKSFHDVGFP
;
A
#
# COMPACT_ATOMS: atom_id res chain seq x y z
N MET A 1 -51.76 21.16 5.89
CA MET A 1 -51.66 22.16 4.80
C MET A 1 -50.29 22.83 4.92
N SER A 2 -49.43 22.65 3.92
CA SER A 2 -48.06 23.19 3.82
C SER A 2 -47.99 24.68 4.07
N ARG A 3 -46.88 25.21 4.61
CA ARG A 3 -46.07 26.31 4.03
C ARG A 3 -44.61 26.23 4.54
N TYR A 4 -43.71 26.45 3.60
CA TYR A 4 -42.25 26.35 3.63
C TYR A 4 -41.63 27.24 4.72
N ASP A 5 -40.81 26.67 5.60
CA ASP A 5 -39.93 27.40 6.54
C ASP A 5 -38.47 27.00 6.24
N SER A 6 -37.73 28.01 5.78
CA SER A 6 -36.33 28.34 6.02
C SER A 6 -35.39 27.25 6.58
N ARG A 7 -34.21 27.10 5.97
CA ARG A 7 -32.87 27.25 6.61
C ARG A 7 -31.73 26.82 5.68
N SER A 8 -30.89 27.81 5.36
CA SER A 8 -29.42 27.78 5.50
C SER A 8 -28.59 26.66 4.86
N GLY A 9 -27.80 27.03 3.85
CA GLY A 9 -26.58 26.27 3.50
C GLY A 9 -26.04 26.46 2.09
N ASP A 10 -25.90 27.68 1.57
CA ASP A 10 -25.31 27.91 0.24
C ASP A 10 -23.76 27.85 0.31
N PRO A 11 -23.09 26.93 -0.43
CA PRO A 11 -21.65 26.65 -0.31
C PRO A 11 -20.75 27.62 -1.09
N THR A 12 -21.29 28.72 -1.62
CA THR A 12 -20.61 29.59 -2.60
C THR A 12 -20.11 30.92 -2.02
N SER A 13 -20.27 31.17 -0.72
CA SER A 13 -20.03 32.50 -0.11
C SER A 13 -18.62 32.74 0.45
N TYR A 14 -17.66 31.82 0.29
CA TYR A 14 -16.29 32.00 0.83
C TYR A 14 -15.30 32.70 -0.13
N ARG A 15 -15.69 32.97 -1.39
CA ARG A 15 -14.73 33.41 -2.42
C ARG A 15 -14.62 34.91 -2.66
N ASP A 16 -15.44 35.75 -2.02
CA ASP A 16 -15.44 37.20 -2.32
C ASP A 16 -15.53 38.08 -1.07
N ARG A 17 -14.44 38.16 -0.30
CA ARG A 17 -14.19 39.32 0.58
C ARG A 17 -12.88 40.02 0.20
N LYS A 18 -13.04 41.02 -0.66
CA LYS A 18 -12.07 42.04 -1.01
C LYS A 18 -11.90 43.04 0.14
N SER A 19 -10.67 43.23 0.62
CA SER A 19 -10.19 44.46 1.30
C SER A 19 -8.78 44.70 0.78
N GLY A 20 -8.42 45.79 0.10
CA GLY A 20 -8.77 47.17 0.39
C GLY A 20 -7.59 47.83 1.13
N SER A 21 -6.61 48.31 0.36
CA SER A 21 -5.60 49.34 0.69
C SER A 21 -4.62 49.14 1.84
N GLY A 22 -3.32 49.31 1.55
CA GLY A 22 -2.38 49.91 2.51
C GLY A 22 -0.99 49.29 2.59
N PHE A 23 -0.05 49.90 1.86
CA PHE A 23 1.20 50.43 2.41
C PHE A 23 2.25 49.46 3.03
N GLY A 24 3.36 49.30 2.31
CA GLY A 24 4.70 49.59 2.87
C GLY A 24 5.36 48.56 3.81
N GLY A 25 6.53 48.10 3.37
CA GLY A 25 7.73 48.31 4.20
C GLY A 25 8.31 47.10 4.95
N ALA A 26 9.61 46.94 4.70
CA ALA A 26 10.66 46.60 5.66
C ALA A 26 10.67 45.21 6.32
N SER A 27 11.70 44.45 5.91
CA SER A 27 12.73 43.87 6.78
C SER A 27 12.50 44.04 8.30
N SER A 28 12.40 42.93 9.04
CA SER A 28 12.99 42.88 10.38
C SER A 28 13.25 41.45 10.87
N TYR A 29 14.47 41.33 11.38
CA TYR A 29 15.10 40.27 12.14
C TYR A 29 14.31 39.92 13.42
N GLY A 30 14.21 38.62 13.74
CA GLY A 30 13.66 38.11 15.01
C GLY A 30 13.25 36.65 14.84
N GLY A 31 13.99 35.66 15.34
CA GLY A 31 14.34 35.52 16.75
C GLY A 31 13.19 34.78 17.45
N GLY A 32 13.14 33.45 17.31
CA GLY A 32 12.06 32.65 17.87
C GLY A 32 12.45 31.19 18.02
N SER A 33 12.89 30.83 19.22
CA SER A 33 13.20 29.48 19.68
C SER A 33 12.01 28.54 19.48
N ALA A 34 12.03 27.78 18.37
CA ALA A 34 11.11 26.68 18.14
C ALA A 34 11.71 25.40 18.75
N ARG A 35 11.19 25.07 19.94
CA ARG A 35 11.01 23.73 20.52
C ARG A 35 11.73 22.59 19.78
N PRO A 36 12.65 21.83 20.41
CA PRO A 36 13.19 20.64 19.77
C PRO A 36 12.03 19.69 19.46
N SER A 37 11.80 19.59 18.16
CA SER A 37 10.88 18.67 17.51
C SER A 37 11.07 17.29 18.11
N SER A 38 9.93 16.69 18.48
CA SER A 38 9.71 15.27 18.73
C SER A 38 10.84 14.40 18.20
N GLU A 39 11.40 13.59 19.11
CA GLU A 39 12.30 12.48 18.83
C GLU A 39 12.20 12.03 17.38
N ARG A 40 13.16 12.49 16.57
CA ARG A 40 13.44 11.87 15.30
C ARG A 40 14.00 10.52 15.70
N ARG A 41 13.12 9.54 15.91
CA ARG A 41 13.49 8.12 15.98
C ARG A 41 14.27 7.87 14.71
N GLU A 42 15.58 7.91 14.86
CA GLU A 42 16.52 7.41 13.88
C GLU A 42 16.18 5.93 13.79
N TYR A 43 15.37 5.57 12.78
CA TYR A 43 15.34 4.21 12.32
C TYR A 43 16.79 3.90 11.99
N VAL A 44 17.45 3.18 12.89
CA VAL A 44 18.69 2.47 12.58
C VAL A 44 18.35 1.76 11.28
N ARG A 45 18.89 2.28 10.18
CA ARG A 45 18.82 1.65 8.87
C ARG A 45 19.44 0.29 9.12
N GLY A 46 18.59 -0.71 9.34
CA GLY A 46 19.03 -2.07 9.59
C GLY A 46 20.01 -2.39 8.49
N GLU A 47 21.28 -2.50 8.86
CA GLU A 47 22.32 -2.87 7.93
C GLU A 47 21.87 -4.21 7.37
N SER A 48 21.47 -4.23 6.10
CA SER A 48 21.05 -5.45 5.44
C SER A 48 22.18 -6.46 5.64
N PRO A 49 21.90 -7.66 6.20
CA PRO A 49 22.94 -8.61 6.56
C PRO A 49 23.90 -8.78 5.40
N ALA A 50 25.20 -8.73 5.70
CA ALA A 50 26.25 -8.84 4.70
C ALA A 50 25.93 -10.02 3.77
N LYS A 51 25.90 -9.75 2.46
CA LYS A 51 25.61 -10.78 1.46
C LYS A 51 26.61 -11.91 1.66
N SER A 52 26.12 -13.08 2.03
CA SER A 52 26.94 -14.28 2.13
C SER A 52 27.53 -14.57 0.75
N ASP A 53 28.82 -14.88 0.70
CA ASP A 53 29.48 -15.30 -0.52
C ASP A 53 28.89 -16.66 -0.95
N LEU A 54 28.29 -16.71 -2.14
CA LEU A 54 27.65 -17.91 -2.69
C LEU A 54 28.58 -18.67 -3.64
N ASP A 55 29.79 -18.14 -3.88
CA ASP A 55 30.76 -18.74 -4.78
C ASP A 55 31.29 -20.07 -4.22
N GLY A 56 31.40 -21.09 -5.07
CA GLY A 56 31.92 -22.42 -4.70
C GLY A 56 30.94 -23.37 -4.02
N LEU A 57 29.67 -22.98 -3.85
CA LEU A 57 28.63 -23.89 -3.39
C LEU A 57 28.20 -24.87 -4.51
N THR A 58 27.88 -26.11 -4.13
CA THR A 58 27.29 -27.09 -5.05
C THR A 58 25.95 -26.56 -5.57
N PRO A 59 25.68 -26.58 -6.88
CA PRO A 59 24.40 -26.16 -7.43
C PRO A 59 23.28 -27.05 -6.91
N PHE A 60 22.14 -26.42 -6.63
CA PHE A 60 20.93 -27.09 -6.20
C PHE A 60 19.79 -26.65 -7.11
N GLU A 61 19.08 -27.62 -7.69
CA GLU A 61 17.86 -27.34 -8.46
C GLU A 61 16.77 -26.87 -7.50
N LYS A 62 15.98 -25.85 -7.84
CA LYS A 62 14.87 -25.37 -6.99
C LYS A 62 13.49 -25.71 -7.56
N ASN A 63 13.46 -26.29 -8.77
CA ASN A 63 12.23 -26.57 -9.51
C ASN A 63 11.60 -27.89 -9.08
N PHE A 64 11.12 -27.93 -7.84
CA PHE A 64 10.48 -29.13 -7.27
C PHE A 64 8.96 -29.13 -7.37
N HIS A 65 8.35 -27.98 -7.65
CA HIS A 65 6.91 -27.88 -7.68
C HIS A 65 6.35 -28.52 -8.95
N VAL A 66 5.48 -29.51 -8.77
CA VAL A 66 4.71 -30.16 -9.83
C VAL A 66 3.24 -29.99 -9.48
N GLU A 67 2.49 -29.29 -10.33
CA GLU A 67 1.05 -29.10 -10.11
C GLU A 67 0.29 -30.43 -10.21
N SER A 68 -0.69 -30.65 -9.32
CA SER A 68 -1.59 -31.79 -9.43
C SER A 68 -2.50 -31.65 -10.66
N PRO A 69 -2.98 -32.75 -11.28
CA PRO A 69 -3.91 -32.67 -12.41
C PRO A 69 -5.18 -31.87 -12.09
N ALA A 70 -5.65 -31.90 -10.85
CA ALA A 70 -6.83 -31.15 -10.41
C ALA A 70 -6.57 -29.64 -10.37
N VAL A 71 -5.38 -29.22 -9.92
CA VAL A 71 -4.97 -27.81 -9.92
C VAL A 71 -4.72 -27.34 -11.36
N ALA A 72 -4.01 -28.13 -12.16
CA ALA A 72 -3.71 -27.83 -13.55
C ALA A 72 -4.98 -27.67 -14.41
N ALA A 73 -6.00 -28.51 -14.19
CA ALA A 73 -7.28 -28.45 -14.90
C ALA A 73 -8.18 -27.27 -14.50
N MET A 74 -7.87 -26.55 -13.42
CA MET A 74 -8.70 -25.44 -12.94
C MET A 74 -8.74 -24.30 -13.96
N SER A 75 -9.94 -23.80 -14.25
CA SER A 75 -10.11 -22.64 -15.14
C SER A 75 -9.65 -21.34 -14.46
N GLU A 76 -9.26 -20.34 -15.26
CA GLU A 76 -8.87 -19.03 -14.74
C GLU A 76 -9.98 -18.37 -13.90
N ARG A 77 -11.23 -18.56 -14.30
CA ARG A 77 -12.39 -18.08 -13.56
C ARG A 77 -12.47 -18.71 -12.16
N GLU A 78 -12.30 -20.02 -12.04
CA GLU A 78 -12.33 -20.71 -10.75
C GLU A 78 -11.13 -20.33 -9.87
N VAL A 79 -9.98 -20.04 -10.47
CA VAL A 79 -8.80 -19.52 -9.77
C VAL A 79 -9.09 -18.15 -9.17
N GLU A 80 -9.67 -17.25 -9.97
CA GLU A 80 -10.00 -15.89 -9.56
C GLU A 80 -11.10 -15.87 -8.49
N GLU A 81 -12.18 -16.65 -8.68
CA GLU A 81 -13.22 -16.82 -7.67
C GLU A 81 -12.65 -17.35 -6.35
N TYR A 82 -11.68 -18.29 -6.41
CA TYR A 82 -11.02 -18.80 -5.21
C TYR A 82 -10.18 -17.72 -4.53
N ARG A 83 -9.40 -16.94 -5.30
CA ARG A 83 -8.58 -15.84 -4.79
C ARG A 83 -9.45 -14.77 -4.13
N GLN A 84 -10.51 -14.32 -4.78
CA GLN A 84 -11.45 -13.35 -4.25
C GLN A 84 -12.12 -13.84 -2.97
N ARG A 85 -12.64 -15.07 -2.96
CA ARG A 85 -13.30 -15.66 -1.78
C ARG A 85 -12.36 -15.79 -0.58
N ARG A 86 -11.06 -15.95 -0.82
CA ARG A 86 -10.02 -16.10 0.22
C ARG A 86 -9.25 -14.80 0.48
N GLU A 87 -9.66 -13.69 -0.13
CA GLU A 87 -9.00 -12.38 -0.02
C GLU A 87 -7.51 -12.43 -0.42
N ILE A 88 -7.16 -13.27 -1.39
CA ILE A 88 -5.80 -13.42 -1.91
C ILE A 88 -5.62 -12.44 -3.07
N THR A 89 -4.64 -11.56 -2.94
CA THR A 89 -4.12 -10.73 -4.04
C THR A 89 -2.77 -11.26 -4.50
N VAL A 90 -2.54 -11.21 -5.81
CA VAL A 90 -1.29 -11.65 -6.42
C VAL A 90 -0.76 -10.56 -7.34
N ASP A 91 0.56 -10.38 -7.37
CA ASP A 91 1.24 -9.45 -8.26
C ASP A 91 2.46 -10.14 -8.88
N GLY A 92 2.65 -9.95 -10.19
CA GLY A 92 3.67 -10.63 -10.97
C GLY A 92 3.13 -11.43 -12.15
N ARG A 93 4.06 -12.11 -12.83
CA ARG A 93 3.81 -12.96 -14.01
C ARG A 93 4.02 -14.42 -13.65
N ASP A 94 3.36 -15.31 -14.40
CA ASP A 94 3.51 -16.77 -14.27
C ASP A 94 3.27 -17.30 -12.85
N ILE A 95 2.27 -16.73 -12.16
CA ILE A 95 1.93 -17.09 -10.78
C ILE A 95 1.15 -18.42 -10.78
N PRO A 96 1.65 -19.48 -10.10
CA PRO A 96 0.98 -20.77 -10.03
C PRO A 96 -0.45 -20.68 -9.50
N LYS A 97 -1.27 -21.66 -9.89
CA LYS A 97 -2.66 -21.73 -9.45
C LYS A 97 -2.74 -22.06 -7.94
N PRO A 98 -3.72 -21.52 -7.22
CA PRO A 98 -3.88 -21.80 -5.80
C PRO A 98 -4.28 -23.26 -5.57
N VAL A 99 -3.65 -23.88 -4.58
CA VAL A 99 -4.03 -25.21 -4.11
C VAL A 99 -5.27 -25.11 -3.20
N LYS A 100 -6.25 -25.99 -3.42
CA LYS A 100 -7.51 -26.03 -2.65
C LYS A 100 -7.50 -27.08 -1.53
N SER A 101 -6.68 -28.12 -1.65
CA SER A 101 -6.62 -29.25 -0.72
C SER A 101 -5.18 -29.73 -0.49
N PHE A 102 -4.86 -30.26 0.70
CA PHE A 102 -3.52 -30.76 1.01
C PHE A 102 -3.10 -31.96 0.15
N HIS A 103 -4.07 -32.74 -0.36
CA HIS A 103 -3.80 -33.86 -1.25
C HIS A 103 -3.16 -33.44 -2.58
N ASP A 104 -3.33 -32.18 -2.98
CA ASP A 104 -2.78 -31.64 -4.23
C ASP A 104 -1.30 -31.20 -4.12
N VAL A 105 -0.71 -31.24 -2.91
CA VAL A 105 0.63 -30.68 -2.65
C VAL A 105 1.75 -31.73 -2.73
N GLY A 106 1.41 -33.02 -2.91
CA GLY A 106 2.41 -34.08 -3.05
C GLY A 106 3.27 -34.31 -1.80
N PHE A 107 2.75 -33.96 -0.62
CA PHE A 107 3.42 -34.26 0.65
C PHE A 107 3.43 -35.77 0.94
N PRO A 108 4.53 -36.30 1.52
CA PRO A 108 4.66 -37.70 1.91
C PRO A 108 3.81 -38.09 3.13
#